data_AF-A0A2S7VSS2-F1
#
_entry.id   AF-A0A2S7VSS2-F1
#
_cell.length_a   1.000
_cell.length_b   1.000
_cell.length_c   1.000
_cell.angle_alpha   90.00
_cell.angle_beta   90.00
_cell.angle_gamma   90.00
#
_symmetry.space_group_name_H-M   'P 1'
#
loop_
_entity.id
_entity.type
_entity.pdbx_description
1 polymer ?
#
loop_
_entity_poly.entity_id
_entity_poly.type
_entity_poly.pdbx_seq_one_letter_code
_entity_poly.pdbx_strand_id
1 'polypeptide(L)'
;MNKAILAITVIAVATSVAYFQASVPRSHQTQSLPVAFEESLASAEMSQESEQVEKFAKPKVSFTEDELQAPSQQDTEVDQASLRDTFDYFLSGFDDSTMDIEQLKTRVKEFMARNYERYRPEHYDLFEQYLLYKELLMLIEVEQALSLDDLIRIDNELLEHQLSLFSIEEQALLFSDENFHRQVTIKKMSLKDIAASNNDYNYLLKEELDEMPEEIRRVYQDDLISAQLNQVANYEDEQQRYIAYETLIGTEAAQRMVELEQRELALNQKIERYLEQRRQILNSSVTIGKEYEIARLRESFFEPSDHRRIMSLESIDDL
;
A
#
# COMPACT_ATOMS: atom_id res chain seq x y z
N MET A 1 -4.78 -24.23 -13.26
CA MET A 1 -4.51 -23.16 -12.28
C MET A 1 -3.10 -23.40 -11.77
N ASN A 2 -2.14 -22.69 -12.33
CA ASN A 2 -0.72 -23.05 -12.28
C ASN A 2 -0.13 -22.71 -10.91
N LYS A 3 0.67 -23.62 -10.35
CA LYS A 3 1.41 -23.43 -9.09
C LYS A 3 2.28 -22.15 -9.09
N ALA A 4 2.72 -21.70 -10.27
CA ALA A 4 3.44 -20.45 -10.49
C ALA A 4 2.60 -19.19 -10.20
N ILE A 5 1.29 -19.20 -10.53
CA ILE A 5 0.39 -18.09 -10.19
C ILE A 5 0.25 -18.02 -8.66
N LEU A 6 0.21 -19.16 -7.97
CA LEU A 6 0.13 -19.20 -6.51
C LEU A 6 1.41 -18.62 -5.85
N ALA A 7 2.61 -18.91 -6.34
CA ALA A 7 3.86 -18.41 -5.77
C ALA A 7 4.03 -16.88 -5.94
N ILE A 8 3.76 -16.36 -7.14
CA ILE A 8 3.78 -14.91 -7.41
C ILE A 8 2.68 -14.22 -6.60
N THR A 9 1.49 -14.82 -6.48
CA THR A 9 0.40 -14.25 -5.68
C THR A 9 0.68 -14.34 -4.18
N VAL A 10 1.36 -15.37 -3.66
CA VAL A 10 1.65 -15.50 -2.21
C VAL A 10 2.78 -14.56 -1.78
N ILE A 11 3.82 -14.38 -2.60
CA ILE A 11 4.89 -13.40 -2.32
C ILE A 11 4.35 -11.97 -2.51
N ALA A 12 3.58 -11.71 -3.57
CA ALA A 12 2.92 -10.42 -3.78
C ALA A 12 1.84 -10.12 -2.72
N VAL A 13 1.14 -11.11 -2.18
CA VAL A 13 0.18 -10.93 -1.07
C VAL A 13 0.92 -10.74 0.26
N ALA A 14 2.05 -11.41 0.50
CA ALA A 14 2.86 -11.16 1.70
C ALA A 14 3.49 -9.75 1.69
N THR A 15 3.96 -9.27 0.53
CA THR A 15 4.45 -7.90 0.38
C THR A 15 3.31 -6.88 0.34
N SER A 16 2.16 -7.18 -0.28
CA SER A 16 0.99 -6.28 -0.31
C SER A 16 0.30 -6.17 1.04
N VAL A 17 0.25 -7.22 1.87
CA VAL A 17 -0.29 -7.13 3.25
C VAL A 17 0.63 -6.27 4.12
N ALA A 18 1.95 -6.35 3.93
CA ALA A 18 2.90 -5.46 4.59
C ALA A 18 2.78 -4.00 4.08
N TYR A 19 2.62 -3.81 2.76
CA TYR A 19 2.45 -2.49 2.13
C TYR A 19 1.13 -1.83 2.56
N PHE A 20 0.00 -2.55 2.55
CA PHE A 20 -1.31 -2.02 2.98
C PHE A 20 -1.38 -1.70 4.49
N GLN A 21 -0.52 -2.32 5.31
CA GLN A 21 -0.39 -1.94 6.72
C GLN A 21 0.52 -0.72 6.91
N ALA A 22 1.48 -0.49 6.00
CA ALA A 22 2.42 0.64 6.04
C ALA A 22 1.93 1.90 5.28
N SER A 23 0.97 1.78 4.36
CA SER A 23 0.64 2.84 3.39
C SER A 23 -0.82 3.34 3.45
N VAL A 24 -1.46 3.43 4.62
CA VAL A 24 -2.77 4.12 4.73
C VAL A 24 -2.58 5.58 5.20
N PRO A 25 -2.34 6.54 4.30
CA PRO A 25 -2.74 7.92 4.56
C PRO A 25 -4.26 8.01 4.39
N ARG A 26 -4.95 8.41 5.46
CA ARG A 26 -6.36 8.84 5.39
C ARG A 26 -6.44 10.06 4.48
N SER A 27 -6.92 9.91 3.25
CA SER A 27 -7.37 11.02 2.42
C SER A 27 -8.88 11.16 2.50
N HIS A 28 -9.30 12.41 2.60
CA HIS A 28 -10.69 12.85 2.73
C HIS A 28 -11.50 12.48 1.49
N GLN A 29 -12.56 11.70 1.66
CA GLN A 29 -13.65 11.60 0.68
C GLN A 29 -14.37 12.94 0.60
N THR A 30 -14.04 13.75 -0.40
CA THR A 30 -14.93 14.81 -0.88
C THR A 30 -15.87 14.18 -1.90
N GLN A 31 -17.10 13.89 -1.46
CA GLN A 31 -18.19 13.51 -2.35
C GLN A 31 -18.60 14.73 -3.19
N SER A 32 -18.53 14.62 -4.52
CA SER A 32 -19.29 15.48 -5.43
C SER A 32 -20.33 14.66 -6.17
N LEU A 33 -21.60 15.02 -5.96
CA LEU A 33 -22.79 14.50 -6.62
C LEU A 33 -22.81 14.84 -8.13
N PRO A 34 -23.56 14.09 -8.96
CA PRO A 34 -23.61 14.30 -10.40
C PRO A 34 -24.58 15.43 -10.77
N VAL A 35 -24.21 16.25 -11.75
CA VAL A 35 -25.13 17.14 -12.46
C VAL A 35 -25.30 16.61 -13.88
N ALA A 36 -26.52 16.20 -14.20
CA ALA A 36 -26.97 15.95 -15.56
C ALA A 36 -27.31 17.28 -16.26
N PHE A 37 -26.97 17.40 -17.54
CA PHE A 37 -27.74 18.24 -18.46
C PHE A 37 -27.69 17.68 -19.90
N GLU A 38 -28.84 17.81 -20.54
CA GLU A 38 -29.31 17.21 -21.79
C GLU A 38 -28.83 17.88 -23.09
N GLU A 39 -28.95 17.10 -24.16
CA GLU A 39 -29.38 17.40 -25.55
C GLU A 39 -28.70 18.43 -26.46
N SER A 40 -28.52 17.99 -27.72
CA SER A 40 -28.92 18.65 -28.99
C SER A 40 -27.83 18.50 -30.07
N LEU A 41 -27.91 17.51 -30.97
CA LEU A 41 -28.54 17.55 -32.30
C LEU A 41 -27.90 18.47 -33.37
N ALA A 42 -27.51 17.78 -34.46
CA ALA A 42 -27.55 18.15 -35.89
C ALA A 42 -26.47 19.10 -36.48
N SER A 43 -25.75 18.59 -37.49
CA SER A 43 -25.96 18.89 -38.93
C SER A 43 -24.74 18.43 -39.79
N ALA A 44 -24.97 17.58 -40.81
CA ALA A 44 -24.79 17.85 -42.26
C ALA A 44 -23.32 17.94 -42.74
N GLU A 45 -22.86 17.48 -43.91
CA GLU A 45 -23.34 16.77 -45.11
C GLU A 45 -22.02 16.35 -45.82
N MET A 46 -21.84 15.09 -46.23
CA MET A 46 -21.88 14.62 -47.62
C MET A 46 -20.97 15.36 -48.64
N SER A 47 -19.91 14.69 -49.14
CA SER A 47 -19.70 14.39 -50.59
C SER A 47 -18.30 13.86 -50.96
N GLN A 48 -18.34 12.67 -51.59
CA GLN A 48 -17.64 12.23 -52.82
C GLN A 48 -16.14 11.85 -52.85
N GLU A 49 -15.92 10.53 -52.94
CA GLU A 49 -15.22 9.77 -54.00
C GLU A 49 -14.16 10.50 -54.86
N SER A 50 -12.92 9.98 -54.88
CA SER A 50 -12.44 9.09 -55.96
C SER A 50 -10.95 8.69 -55.84
N GLU A 51 -10.74 7.41 -56.13
CA GLU A 51 -9.58 6.73 -56.73
C GLU A 51 -8.21 6.60 -56.05
N GLN A 52 -7.80 5.33 -56.03
CA GLN A 52 -6.61 4.73 -55.46
C GLN A 52 -5.36 4.94 -56.31
N VAL A 53 -4.21 5.10 -55.64
CA VAL A 53 -2.94 4.51 -56.10
C VAL A 53 -2.28 3.83 -54.90
N GLU A 54 -2.40 2.52 -54.86
CA GLU A 54 -1.80 1.63 -53.87
C GLU A 54 -0.28 1.57 -54.09
N LYS A 55 0.49 2.23 -53.21
CA LYS A 55 1.92 1.95 -53.02
C LYS A 55 2.07 1.15 -51.73
N PHE A 56 2.59 -0.06 -51.86
CA PHE A 56 3.02 -0.92 -50.77
C PHE A 56 3.96 -0.17 -49.81
N ALA A 57 3.40 0.42 -48.77
CA ALA A 57 4.10 0.89 -47.59
C ALA A 57 3.81 -0.11 -46.48
N LYS A 58 4.87 -0.67 -45.88
CA LYS A 58 4.77 -1.43 -44.62
C LYS A 58 3.93 -0.60 -43.64
N PRO A 59 2.94 -1.17 -42.93
CA PRO A 59 2.09 -0.39 -42.06
C PRO A 59 2.98 0.18 -40.95
N LYS A 60 3.16 1.50 -40.97
CA LYS A 60 3.63 2.24 -39.82
C LYS A 60 2.42 2.32 -38.90
N VAL A 61 2.22 1.29 -38.09
CA VAL A 61 1.15 1.29 -37.10
C VAL A 61 1.51 2.39 -36.12
N SER A 62 0.71 3.44 -36.13
CA SER A 62 0.82 4.55 -35.20
C SER A 62 -0.25 4.30 -34.15
N PHE A 63 0.15 3.74 -33.00
CA PHE A 63 -0.79 3.49 -31.92
C PHE A 63 -1.22 4.83 -31.26
N THR A 64 -2.39 4.98 -30.65
CA THR A 64 -2.66 5.99 -29.60
C THR A 64 -2.21 5.46 -28.22
N GLU A 65 -2.19 6.28 -27.15
CA GLU A 65 -1.91 5.75 -25.79
C GLU A 65 -2.92 4.66 -25.39
N ASP A 66 -4.20 4.87 -25.68
CA ASP A 66 -5.28 3.88 -25.51
C ASP A 66 -4.99 2.57 -26.28
N GLU A 67 -4.36 2.65 -27.46
CA GLU A 67 -4.04 1.45 -28.26
C GLU A 67 -2.79 0.70 -27.78
N LEU A 68 -1.96 1.31 -26.91
CA LEU A 68 -0.82 0.64 -26.27
C LEU A 68 -1.23 -0.15 -25.02
N GLN A 69 -2.31 0.26 -24.36
CA GLN A 69 -2.84 -0.40 -23.17
C GLN A 69 -3.68 -1.63 -23.54
N ALA A 70 -3.71 -2.63 -22.66
CA ALA A 70 -4.64 -3.75 -22.83
C ALA A 70 -6.10 -3.28 -22.62
N PRO A 71 -7.12 -4.02 -23.13
CA PRO A 71 -8.52 -3.66 -22.90
C PRO A 71 -8.91 -3.56 -21.42
N SER A 72 -8.25 -4.34 -20.55
CA SER A 72 -8.45 -4.33 -19.09
C SER A 72 -7.80 -3.14 -18.39
N GLN A 73 -7.08 -2.28 -19.10
CA GLN A 73 -6.28 -1.19 -18.56
C GLN A 73 -6.71 0.19 -19.04
N GLN A 74 -7.79 0.26 -19.83
CA GLN A 74 -8.25 1.50 -20.48
C GLN A 74 -8.76 2.56 -19.50
N ASP A 75 -9.03 2.18 -18.25
CA ASP A 75 -9.45 3.08 -17.16
C ASP A 75 -8.30 3.48 -16.24
N THR A 76 -7.06 3.13 -16.59
CA THR A 76 -5.86 3.42 -15.83
C THR A 76 -4.85 4.21 -16.65
N GLU A 77 -3.98 4.97 -16.00
CA GLU A 77 -2.81 5.55 -16.64
C GLU A 77 -1.65 4.55 -16.55
N VAL A 78 -0.74 4.56 -17.52
CA VAL A 78 0.48 3.75 -17.45
C VAL A 78 1.28 4.15 -16.21
N ASP A 79 1.58 3.19 -15.33
CA ASP A 79 2.42 3.44 -14.17
C ASP A 79 3.86 3.68 -14.63
N GLN A 80 4.39 4.83 -14.23
CA GLN A 80 5.74 5.24 -14.58
C GLN A 80 6.57 5.57 -13.34
N ALA A 81 6.09 5.30 -12.13
CA ALA A 81 6.77 5.67 -10.89
C ALA A 81 8.24 5.21 -10.88
N SER A 82 8.50 3.98 -11.30
CA SER A 82 9.82 3.45 -11.62
C SER A 82 9.84 2.74 -12.97
N LEU A 83 11.06 2.38 -13.43
CA LEU A 83 11.21 1.59 -14.66
C LEU A 83 10.53 0.22 -14.52
N ARG A 84 10.61 -0.39 -13.34
CA ARG A 84 9.94 -1.65 -13.04
C ARG A 84 8.43 -1.51 -13.05
N ASP A 85 7.88 -0.44 -12.45
CA ASP A 85 6.42 -0.26 -12.40
C ASP A 85 5.84 -0.16 -13.81
N THR A 86 6.56 0.47 -14.74
CA THR A 86 6.20 0.44 -16.17
C THR A 86 6.22 -0.97 -16.74
N PHE A 87 7.24 -1.78 -16.43
CA PHE A 87 7.32 -3.16 -16.91
C PHE A 87 6.17 -4.01 -16.36
N ASP A 88 5.96 -3.96 -15.05
CA ASP A 88 4.90 -4.70 -14.35
C ASP A 88 3.52 -4.24 -14.79
N TYR A 89 3.33 -2.95 -15.08
CA TYR A 89 2.11 -2.42 -15.68
C TYR A 89 1.82 -3.10 -17.02
N PHE A 90 2.75 -3.09 -17.97
CA PHE A 90 2.54 -3.72 -19.28
C PHE A 90 2.33 -5.24 -19.18
N LEU A 91 3.03 -5.90 -18.25
CA LEU A 91 2.83 -7.32 -17.96
C LEU A 91 1.46 -7.63 -17.33
N SER A 92 0.90 -6.74 -16.53
CA SER A 92 -0.42 -6.96 -15.91
C SER A 92 -1.56 -7.02 -16.93
N GLY A 93 -1.39 -6.39 -18.09
CA GLY A 93 -2.30 -6.45 -19.22
C GLY A 93 -1.99 -7.59 -20.20
N PHE A 94 -0.97 -8.40 -19.94
CA PHE A 94 -0.60 -9.52 -20.78
C PHE A 94 -1.50 -10.73 -20.53
N ASP A 95 -2.08 -11.24 -21.61
CA ASP A 95 -2.88 -12.46 -21.62
C ASP A 95 -2.54 -13.24 -22.88
N ASP A 96 -1.87 -14.38 -22.71
CA ASP A 96 -1.40 -15.28 -23.77
C ASP A 96 -2.53 -15.76 -24.69
N SER A 97 -3.79 -15.67 -24.26
CA SER A 97 -4.94 -16.05 -25.08
C SER A 97 -5.39 -14.97 -26.07
N THR A 98 -5.03 -13.70 -25.81
CA THR A 98 -5.46 -12.54 -26.58
C THR A 98 -4.32 -11.73 -27.18
N MET A 99 -3.10 -11.86 -26.64
CA MET A 99 -1.92 -11.09 -27.04
C MET A 99 -0.67 -11.97 -27.12
N ASP A 100 0.08 -11.84 -28.21
CA ASP A 100 1.39 -12.48 -28.38
C ASP A 100 2.49 -11.69 -27.65
N ILE A 101 3.51 -12.38 -27.16
CA ILE A 101 4.64 -11.78 -26.43
C ILE A 101 5.39 -10.75 -27.29
N GLU A 102 5.47 -10.98 -28.60
CA GLU A 102 6.09 -10.02 -29.52
C GLU A 102 5.24 -8.75 -29.70
N GLN A 103 3.92 -8.83 -29.54
CA GLN A 103 3.05 -7.66 -29.52
C GLN A 103 3.24 -6.86 -28.23
N LEU A 104 3.36 -7.53 -27.07
CA LEU A 104 3.70 -6.87 -25.80
C LEU A 104 5.02 -6.10 -25.92
N LYS A 105 6.07 -6.75 -26.41
CA LYS A 105 7.37 -6.14 -26.67
C LYS A 105 7.27 -4.92 -27.59
N THR A 106 6.52 -5.04 -28.68
CA THR A 106 6.29 -3.92 -29.61
C THR A 106 5.63 -2.74 -28.91
N ARG A 107 4.58 -2.98 -28.10
CA ARG A 107 3.89 -1.93 -27.34
C ARG A 107 4.80 -1.22 -26.36
N VAL A 108 5.59 -1.97 -25.58
CA VAL A 108 6.54 -1.41 -24.60
C VAL A 108 7.60 -0.58 -25.32
N LYS A 109 8.16 -1.10 -26.42
CA LYS A 109 9.15 -0.39 -27.24
C LYS A 109 8.62 0.93 -27.77
N GLU A 110 7.40 0.92 -28.29
CA GLU A 110 6.74 2.11 -28.80
C GLU A 110 6.42 3.12 -27.70
N PHE A 111 5.92 2.66 -26.55
CA PHE A 111 5.66 3.50 -25.40
C PHE A 111 6.92 4.24 -24.96
N MET A 112 8.04 3.54 -24.80
CA MET A 112 9.31 4.15 -24.43
C MET A 112 9.83 5.11 -25.50
N ALA A 113 9.68 4.78 -26.78
CA ALA A 113 10.11 5.64 -27.88
C ALA A 113 9.34 6.96 -27.92
N ARG A 114 8.05 6.97 -27.54
CA ARG A 114 7.24 8.19 -27.41
C ARG A 114 7.64 9.02 -26.19
N ASN A 115 8.07 8.35 -25.13
CA ASN A 115 8.46 8.94 -23.86
C ASN A 115 9.99 9.06 -23.71
N TYR A 116 10.69 9.46 -24.79
CA TYR A 116 12.15 9.49 -24.87
C TYR A 116 12.83 10.45 -23.86
N GLU A 117 12.09 11.40 -23.30
CA GLU A 117 12.58 12.29 -22.23
C GLU A 117 12.80 11.52 -20.91
N ARG A 118 12.07 10.41 -20.73
CA ARG A 118 12.12 9.56 -19.53
C ARG A 118 12.88 8.26 -19.78
N TYR A 119 12.72 7.66 -20.96
CA TYR A 119 13.30 6.36 -21.29
C TYR A 119 14.43 6.48 -22.30
N ARG A 120 15.45 5.65 -22.09
CA ARG A 120 16.56 5.49 -23.04
C ARG A 120 16.42 4.17 -23.79
N PRO A 121 17.02 4.01 -24.97
CA PRO A 121 16.96 2.76 -25.73
C PRO A 121 17.36 1.53 -24.90
N GLU A 122 18.34 1.67 -24.02
CA GLU A 122 18.84 0.58 -23.16
C GLU A 122 17.79 0.10 -22.15
N HIS A 123 16.79 0.93 -21.82
CA HIS A 123 15.68 0.52 -20.95
C HIS A 123 14.75 -0.51 -21.61
N TYR A 124 14.70 -0.54 -22.95
CA TYR A 124 13.97 -1.59 -23.66
C TYR A 124 14.75 -2.92 -23.62
N ASP A 125 16.08 -2.88 -23.73
CA ASP A 125 16.90 -4.08 -23.58
C ASP A 125 16.74 -4.68 -22.17
N LEU A 126 16.64 -3.81 -21.14
CA LEU A 126 16.30 -4.22 -19.78
C LEU A 126 14.93 -4.87 -19.65
N PHE A 127 13.93 -4.39 -20.40
CA PHE A 127 12.61 -5.03 -20.43
C PHE A 127 12.70 -6.45 -20.99
N GLU A 128 13.48 -6.68 -22.04
CA GLU A 128 13.67 -8.03 -22.59
C GLU A 128 14.39 -8.96 -21.60
N GLN A 129 15.39 -8.47 -20.87
CA GLN A 129 16.02 -9.21 -19.78
C GLN A 129 15.05 -9.48 -18.62
N TYR A 130 14.17 -8.52 -18.33
CA TYR A 130 13.13 -8.66 -17.31
C TYR A 130 12.14 -9.77 -17.64
N LEU A 131 11.77 -9.95 -18.92
CA LEU A 131 10.95 -11.09 -19.34
C LEU A 131 11.65 -12.42 -19.09
N LEU A 132 12.94 -12.53 -19.43
CA LEU A 132 13.74 -13.73 -19.14
C LEU A 132 13.81 -14.00 -17.63
N TYR A 133 13.96 -12.96 -16.82
CA TYR A 133 13.91 -13.08 -15.37
C TYR A 133 12.57 -13.67 -14.90
N LYS A 134 11.43 -13.15 -15.40
CA LYS A 134 10.10 -13.70 -15.07
C LYS A 134 9.96 -15.17 -15.46
N GLU A 135 10.57 -15.59 -16.57
CA GLU A 135 10.61 -17.00 -16.95
C GLU A 135 11.44 -17.85 -15.98
N LEU A 136 12.62 -17.38 -15.56
CA LEU A 136 13.43 -18.06 -14.55
C LEU A 136 12.69 -18.21 -13.22
N LEU A 137 11.90 -17.20 -12.81
CA LEU A 137 11.10 -17.27 -11.59
C LEU A 137 10.11 -18.43 -11.59
N MET A 138 9.62 -18.86 -12.76
CA MET A 138 8.72 -20.01 -12.85
C MET A 138 9.39 -21.34 -12.52
N LEU A 139 10.72 -21.38 -12.49
CA LEU A 139 11.52 -22.57 -12.19
C LEU A 139 11.79 -22.72 -10.69
N ILE A 140 11.56 -21.67 -9.89
CA ILE A 140 11.75 -21.73 -8.44
C ILE A 140 10.71 -22.66 -7.82
N GLU A 141 11.19 -23.68 -7.12
CA GLU A 141 10.33 -24.61 -6.40
C GLU A 141 9.88 -24.01 -5.06
N VAL A 142 8.56 -23.94 -4.89
CA VAL A 142 7.91 -23.40 -3.68
C VAL A 142 7.09 -24.50 -3.03
N GLU A 143 7.39 -24.79 -1.77
CA GLU A 143 6.62 -25.74 -0.96
C GLU A 143 5.28 -25.15 -0.51
N GLN A 144 4.30 -26.00 -0.15
CA GLN A 144 2.99 -25.53 0.30
C GLN A 144 3.03 -24.86 1.68
N ALA A 145 3.98 -25.25 2.54
CA ALA A 145 4.21 -24.66 3.84
C ALA A 145 5.65 -24.16 3.87
N LEU A 146 5.84 -22.85 4.00
CA LEU A 146 7.15 -22.23 3.96
C LEU A 146 7.72 -22.09 5.37
N SER A 147 8.89 -22.71 5.60
CA SER A 147 9.71 -22.46 6.77
C SER A 147 10.62 -21.23 6.57
N LEU A 148 11.27 -20.76 7.63
CA LEU A 148 12.28 -19.70 7.52
C LEU A 148 13.44 -20.11 6.60
N ASP A 149 13.89 -21.37 6.68
CA ASP A 149 14.95 -21.89 5.82
C ASP A 149 14.52 -21.90 4.34
N ASP A 150 13.24 -22.20 4.06
CA ASP A 150 12.70 -22.12 2.70
C ASP A 150 12.69 -20.68 2.18
N LEU A 151 12.32 -19.71 3.01
CA LEU A 151 12.33 -18.30 2.63
C LEU A 151 13.75 -17.80 2.34
N ILE A 152 14.73 -18.19 3.16
CA ILE A 152 16.15 -17.87 2.95
C ILE A 152 16.65 -18.52 1.65
N ARG A 153 16.33 -19.79 1.40
CA ARG A 153 16.69 -20.48 0.16
C ARG A 153 16.12 -19.76 -1.06
N ILE A 154 14.82 -19.45 -1.04
CA ILE A 154 14.13 -18.77 -2.14
C ILE A 154 14.72 -17.37 -2.37
N ASP A 155 15.04 -16.60 -1.32
CA ASP A 155 15.69 -15.29 -1.48
C ASP A 155 17.05 -15.41 -2.16
N ASN A 156 17.87 -16.39 -1.77
CA ASN A 156 19.16 -16.64 -2.41
C ASN A 156 18.99 -17.01 -3.90
N GLU A 157 18.05 -17.90 -4.23
CA GLU A 157 17.76 -18.26 -5.62
C GLU A 157 17.29 -17.06 -6.46
N LEU A 158 16.44 -16.18 -5.88
CA LEU A 158 16.02 -14.94 -6.52
C LEU A 158 17.21 -14.02 -6.82
N LEU A 159 18.09 -13.80 -5.84
CA LEU A 159 19.27 -12.95 -5.99
C LEU A 159 20.26 -13.54 -7.01
N GLU A 160 20.45 -14.87 -7.02
CA GLU A 160 21.27 -15.55 -8.02
C GLU A 160 20.72 -15.39 -9.43
N HIS A 161 19.41 -15.54 -9.63
CA HIS A 161 18.77 -15.28 -10.92
C HIS A 161 18.92 -13.83 -11.36
N GLN A 162 18.77 -12.87 -10.44
CA GLN A 162 19.00 -11.46 -10.74
C GLN A 162 20.47 -11.21 -11.14
N LEU A 163 21.45 -11.74 -10.40
CA LEU A 163 22.88 -11.63 -10.70
C LEU A 163 23.27 -12.28 -12.02
N SER A 164 22.54 -13.29 -12.46
CA SER A 164 22.79 -13.95 -13.75
C SER A 164 22.35 -13.14 -14.97
N LEU A 165 21.41 -12.19 -14.77
CA LEU A 165 20.79 -11.44 -15.86
C LEU A 165 21.10 -9.93 -15.82
N PHE A 166 21.36 -9.37 -14.65
CA PHE A 166 21.47 -7.93 -14.43
C PHE A 166 22.77 -7.56 -13.70
N SER A 167 23.38 -6.44 -14.10
CA SER A 167 24.43 -5.78 -13.32
C SER A 167 23.90 -5.25 -11.98
N ILE A 168 24.81 -4.88 -11.07
CA ILE A 168 24.44 -4.35 -9.76
C ILE A 168 23.65 -3.05 -9.88
N GLU A 169 24.00 -2.19 -10.84
CA GLU A 169 23.30 -0.94 -11.11
C GLU A 169 21.89 -1.20 -11.65
N GLU A 170 21.71 -2.17 -12.53
CA GLU A 170 20.40 -2.56 -13.07
C GLU A 170 19.54 -3.22 -12.00
N GLN A 171 20.16 -3.99 -11.09
CA GLN A 171 19.44 -4.55 -9.94
C GLN A 171 18.95 -3.48 -8.98
N ALA A 172 19.78 -2.49 -8.69
CA ALA A 172 19.37 -1.34 -7.88
C ALA A 172 18.24 -0.55 -8.55
N LEU A 173 18.24 -0.46 -9.88
CA LEU A 173 17.20 0.24 -10.64
C LEU A 173 15.85 -0.50 -10.66
N LEU A 174 15.88 -1.84 -10.72
CA LEU A 174 14.67 -2.65 -10.91
C LEU A 174 14.17 -3.34 -9.64
N PHE A 175 15.04 -3.68 -8.71
CA PHE A 175 14.71 -4.62 -7.61
C PHE A 175 15.06 -4.10 -6.22
N SER A 176 15.58 -2.87 -6.06
CA SER A 176 16.02 -2.35 -4.76
C SER A 176 14.96 -2.55 -3.67
N ASP A 177 13.76 -2.08 -3.93
CA ASP A 177 12.70 -2.01 -2.93
C ASP A 177 12.17 -3.40 -2.61
N GLU A 178 11.94 -4.24 -3.63
CA GLU A 178 11.46 -5.61 -3.42
C GLU A 178 12.49 -6.46 -2.67
N ASN A 179 13.75 -6.46 -3.13
CA ASN A 179 14.83 -7.21 -2.49
C ASN A 179 14.99 -6.78 -1.05
N PHE A 180 14.96 -5.47 -0.83
CA PHE A 180 15.08 -4.92 0.49
C PHE A 180 13.94 -5.36 1.41
N HIS A 181 12.68 -5.17 1.01
CA HIS A 181 11.53 -5.54 1.82
C HIS A 181 11.53 -7.05 2.14
N ARG A 182 11.91 -7.88 1.18
CA ARG A 182 12.01 -9.33 1.36
C ARG A 182 13.11 -9.68 2.37
N GLN A 183 14.30 -9.10 2.25
CA GLN A 183 15.42 -9.34 3.15
C GLN A 183 15.13 -8.87 4.59
N VAL A 184 14.51 -7.70 4.78
CA VAL A 184 14.07 -7.25 6.11
C VAL A 184 13.03 -8.19 6.69
N THR A 185 12.08 -8.64 5.88
CA THR A 185 11.03 -9.56 6.36
C THR A 185 11.63 -10.88 6.83
N ILE A 186 12.54 -11.47 6.04
CA ILE A 186 13.27 -12.68 6.42
C ILE A 186 14.05 -12.42 7.72
N LYS A 187 14.78 -11.31 7.82
CA LYS A 187 15.54 -10.98 9.02
C LYS A 187 14.64 -10.81 10.25
N LYS A 188 13.51 -10.12 10.13
CA LYS A 188 12.52 -9.99 11.22
C LYS A 188 12.04 -11.36 11.69
N MET A 189 11.80 -12.30 10.78
CA MET A 189 11.44 -13.67 11.15
C MET A 189 12.59 -14.38 11.87
N SER A 190 13.81 -14.32 11.34
CA SER A 190 15.01 -14.90 11.98
C SER A 190 15.25 -14.34 13.38
N LEU A 191 15.13 -13.03 13.56
CA LEU A 191 15.31 -12.36 14.85
C LEU A 191 14.24 -12.77 15.85
N LYS A 192 13.00 -12.97 15.39
CA LYS A 192 11.90 -13.41 16.26
C LYS A 192 12.10 -14.83 16.78
N ASP A 193 12.72 -15.71 16.00
CA ASP A 193 13.00 -17.09 16.40
C ASP A 193 14.11 -17.18 17.45
N ILE A 194 15.05 -16.22 17.48
CA ILE A 194 16.18 -16.22 18.42
C ILE A 194 15.98 -15.31 19.64
N ALA A 195 15.10 -14.32 19.55
CA ALA A 195 14.92 -13.33 20.60
C ALA A 195 14.32 -13.95 21.88
N ALA A 196 14.90 -13.62 23.03
CA ALA A 196 14.43 -14.10 24.32
C ALA A 196 13.16 -13.36 24.79
N SER A 197 12.89 -12.17 24.26
CA SER A 197 11.73 -11.34 24.59
C SER A 197 11.41 -10.33 23.49
N ASN A 198 10.27 -9.67 23.56
CA ASN A 198 9.93 -8.58 22.63
C ASN A 198 10.91 -7.40 22.70
N ASN A 199 11.47 -7.12 23.88
CA ASN A 199 12.47 -6.05 24.04
C ASN A 199 13.79 -6.42 23.39
N ASP A 200 14.20 -7.69 23.53
CA ASP A 200 15.39 -8.26 22.89
C ASP A 200 15.24 -8.26 21.36
N TYR A 201 14.08 -8.69 20.85
CA TYR A 201 13.73 -8.60 19.43
C TYR A 201 13.82 -7.16 18.90
N ASN A 202 13.22 -6.20 19.59
CA ASN A 202 13.24 -4.79 19.18
C ASN A 202 14.66 -4.21 19.16
N TYR A 203 15.50 -4.61 20.11
CA TYR A 203 16.91 -4.22 20.15
C TYR A 203 17.68 -4.78 18.95
N LEU A 204 17.59 -6.10 18.72
CA LEU A 204 18.26 -6.76 17.61
C LEU A 204 17.79 -6.22 16.24
N LEU A 205 16.49 -5.97 16.09
CA LEU A 205 15.95 -5.40 14.87
C LEU A 205 16.46 -3.98 14.63
N LYS A 206 16.55 -3.16 15.68
CA LYS A 206 17.11 -1.81 15.57
C LYS A 206 18.56 -1.84 15.10
N GLU A 207 19.39 -2.71 15.69
CA GLU A 207 20.80 -2.88 15.29
C GLU A 207 20.91 -3.26 13.82
N GLU A 208 20.06 -4.17 13.33
CA GLU A 208 20.07 -4.51 11.91
C GLU A 208 19.66 -3.33 11.03
N LEU A 209 18.58 -2.61 11.37
CA LEU A 209 18.10 -1.48 10.57
C LEU A 209 19.12 -0.34 10.49
N ASP A 210 19.96 -0.17 11.52
CA ASP A 210 20.99 0.87 11.55
C ASP A 210 22.08 0.64 10.49
N GLU A 211 22.33 -0.62 10.09
CA GLU A 211 23.28 -1.00 9.02
C GLU A 211 22.68 -0.87 7.60
N MET A 212 21.39 -0.58 7.48
CA MET A 212 20.70 -0.50 6.20
C MET A 212 20.67 0.94 5.62
N PRO A 213 20.40 1.12 4.30
CA PRO A 213 20.25 2.44 3.68
C PRO A 213 19.23 3.35 4.37
N GLU A 214 19.32 4.67 4.19
CA GLU A 214 18.53 5.62 4.99
C GLU A 214 17.03 5.56 4.69
N GLU A 215 16.68 5.52 3.40
CA GLU A 215 15.30 5.49 2.90
C GLU A 215 14.52 4.31 3.50
N ILE A 216 15.24 3.21 3.58
CA ILE A 216 14.89 1.90 4.08
C ILE A 216 14.72 1.88 5.59
N ARG A 217 15.72 2.40 6.32
CA ARG A 217 15.71 2.47 7.78
C ARG A 217 14.51 3.29 8.25
N ARG A 218 14.20 4.40 7.58
CA ARG A 218 13.06 5.26 7.93
C ARG A 218 11.73 4.51 7.92
N VAL A 219 11.45 3.74 6.85
CA VAL A 219 10.18 2.99 6.72
C VAL A 219 9.96 2.04 7.90
N TYR A 220 10.98 1.28 8.30
CA TYR A 220 10.85 0.29 9.35
C TYR A 220 11.05 0.84 10.77
N GLN A 221 11.75 1.97 10.90
CA GLN A 221 11.96 2.63 12.18
C GLN A 221 10.67 3.24 12.73
N ASP A 222 9.81 3.79 11.87
CA ASP A 222 8.52 4.36 12.27
C ASP A 222 7.59 3.30 12.88
N ASP A 223 7.57 2.10 12.31
CA ASP A 223 6.83 0.95 12.85
C ASP A 223 7.37 0.53 14.24
N LEU A 224 8.70 0.48 14.38
CA LEU A 224 9.35 0.13 15.64
C LEU A 224 9.04 1.16 16.73
N ILE A 225 9.13 2.46 16.40
CA ILE A 225 8.77 3.55 17.31
C ILE A 225 7.31 3.43 17.72
N SER A 226 6.39 3.17 16.78
CA SER A 226 4.96 3.02 17.06
C SER A 226 4.69 1.86 18.04
N ALA A 227 5.35 0.72 17.85
CA ALA A 227 5.25 -0.41 18.77
C ALA A 227 5.81 -0.08 20.17
N GLN A 228 6.94 0.63 20.24
CA GLN A 228 7.56 1.05 21.50
C GLN A 228 6.72 2.10 22.23
N LEU A 229 6.10 3.05 21.53
CA LEU A 229 5.18 4.03 22.11
C LEU A 229 4.00 3.35 22.82
N ASN A 230 3.41 2.33 22.20
CA ASN A 230 2.34 1.55 22.83
C ASN A 230 2.81 0.82 24.10
N GLN A 231 4.07 0.39 24.17
CA GLN A 231 4.63 -0.21 25.38
C GLN A 231 4.84 0.83 26.49
N VAL A 232 5.39 1.99 26.13
CA VAL A 232 5.60 3.11 27.05
C VAL A 232 4.27 3.60 27.63
N ALA A 233 3.20 3.65 26.82
CA ALA A 233 1.86 4.01 27.28
C ALA A 233 1.33 3.15 28.45
N ASN A 234 1.84 1.92 28.62
CA ASN A 234 1.44 1.03 29.71
C ASN A 234 2.22 1.25 31.02
N TYR A 235 3.17 2.18 31.07
CA TYR A 235 3.88 2.49 32.31
C TYR A 235 2.94 3.16 33.31
N GLU A 236 2.84 2.61 34.52
CA GLU A 236 1.97 3.16 35.57
C GLU A 236 2.47 4.52 36.09
N ASP A 237 3.78 4.67 36.25
CA ASP A 237 4.40 5.90 36.76
C ASP A 237 4.54 6.94 35.65
N GLU A 238 3.91 8.10 35.82
CA GLU A 238 3.89 9.19 34.84
C GLU A 238 5.29 9.77 34.55
N GLN A 239 6.17 9.81 35.56
CA GLN A 239 7.52 10.35 35.39
C GLN A 239 8.39 9.40 34.57
N GLN A 240 8.34 8.10 34.89
CA GLN A 240 9.01 7.06 34.11
C GLN A 240 8.48 7.01 32.68
N ARG A 241 7.17 7.15 32.50
CA ARG A 241 6.55 7.20 31.17
C ARG A 241 7.03 8.40 30.35
N TYR A 242 7.09 9.59 30.96
CA TYR A 242 7.63 10.78 30.30
C TYR A 242 9.09 10.62 29.90
N ILE A 243 9.95 10.14 30.81
CA ILE A 243 11.38 9.90 30.53
C ILE A 243 11.55 8.90 29.37
N ALA A 244 10.71 7.86 29.34
CA ALA A 244 10.72 6.88 28.27
C ALA A 244 10.29 7.49 26.91
N TYR A 245 9.25 8.33 26.88
CA TYR A 245 8.90 9.07 25.67
C TYR A 245 10.00 10.02 25.23
N GLU A 246 10.59 10.80 26.14
CA GLU A 246 11.65 11.76 25.81
C GLU A 246 12.85 11.04 25.20
N THR A 247 13.22 9.88 25.75
CA THR A 247 14.31 9.05 25.21
C THR A 247 14.00 8.51 23.82
N LEU A 248 12.74 8.20 23.53
CA LEU A 248 12.31 7.54 22.29
C LEU A 248 12.04 8.52 21.14
N ILE A 249 11.32 9.60 21.41
CA ILE A 249 10.80 10.54 20.39
C ILE A 249 11.26 12.00 20.61
N GLY A 250 12.09 12.25 21.62
CA GLY A 250 12.58 13.59 21.97
C GLY A 250 11.57 14.41 22.79
N THR A 251 12.06 15.47 23.42
CA THR A 251 11.31 16.28 24.40
C THR A 251 10.02 16.88 23.84
N GLU A 252 10.05 17.44 22.63
CA GLU A 252 8.88 18.10 22.04
C GLU A 252 7.75 17.10 21.75
N ALA A 253 8.08 15.95 21.19
CA ALA A 253 7.09 14.92 20.88
C ALA A 253 6.59 14.23 22.16
N ALA A 254 7.46 14.02 23.16
CA ALA A 254 7.07 13.53 24.47
C ALA A 254 6.06 14.47 25.16
N GLN A 255 6.24 15.78 25.06
CA GLN A 255 5.27 16.75 25.56
C GLN A 255 3.91 16.62 24.88
N ARG A 256 3.89 16.47 23.54
CA ARG A 256 2.64 16.23 22.79
C ARG A 256 1.97 14.91 23.19
N MET A 257 2.73 13.88 23.53
CA MET A 257 2.19 12.61 24.03
C MET A 257 1.50 12.80 25.39
N VAL A 258 2.11 13.52 26.33
CA VAL A 258 1.48 13.83 27.62
C VAL A 258 0.19 14.64 27.43
N GLU A 259 0.18 15.61 26.53
CA GLU A 259 -1.02 16.39 26.21
C GLU A 259 -2.12 15.54 25.55
N LEU A 260 -1.74 14.54 24.74
CA LEU A 260 -2.67 13.57 24.18
C LEU A 260 -3.28 12.71 25.28
N GLU A 261 -2.46 12.15 26.18
CA GLU A 261 -2.92 11.34 27.32
C GLU A 261 -3.89 12.11 28.23
N GLN A 262 -3.60 13.38 28.52
CA GLN A 262 -4.49 14.24 29.31
C GLN A 262 -5.84 14.47 28.61
N ARG A 263 -5.83 14.68 27.29
CA ARG A 263 -7.06 14.82 26.50
C ARG A 263 -7.86 13.53 26.47
N GLU A 264 -7.20 12.39 26.35
CA GLU A 264 -7.85 11.08 26.40
C GLU A 264 -8.48 10.81 27.75
N LEU A 265 -7.77 11.08 28.85
CA LEU A 265 -8.31 10.94 30.20
C LEU A 265 -9.54 11.83 30.41
N ALA A 266 -9.46 13.10 30.01
CA ALA A 266 -10.58 14.03 30.11
C ALA A 266 -11.78 13.59 29.26
N LEU A 267 -11.53 13.06 28.05
CA LEU A 267 -12.57 12.51 27.18
C LEU A 267 -13.21 11.28 27.80
N ASN A 268 -12.42 10.34 28.33
CA ASN A 268 -12.93 9.12 28.97
C ASN A 268 -13.81 9.45 30.18
N GLN A 269 -13.35 10.34 31.07
CA GLN A 269 -14.17 10.80 32.20
C GLN A 269 -15.47 11.50 31.77
N LYS A 270 -15.44 12.19 30.64
CA LYS A 270 -16.62 12.86 30.06
C LYS A 270 -17.61 11.83 29.49
N ILE A 271 -17.11 10.80 28.82
CA ILE A 271 -17.89 9.67 28.31
C ILE A 271 -18.51 8.88 29.47
N GLU A 272 -17.76 8.56 30.51
CA GLU A 272 -18.25 7.84 31.69
C GLU A 272 -19.41 8.58 32.36
N ARG A 273 -19.24 9.89 32.62
CA ARG A 273 -20.29 10.73 33.20
C ARG A 273 -21.54 10.80 32.31
N TYR A 274 -21.35 10.88 31.00
CA TYR A 274 -22.44 10.85 30.04
C TYR A 274 -23.21 9.53 30.10
N LEU A 275 -22.50 8.39 30.03
CA LEU A 275 -23.11 7.06 30.05
C LEU A 275 -23.82 6.79 31.39
N GLU A 276 -23.28 7.27 32.51
CA GLU A 276 -23.94 7.20 33.81
C GLU A 276 -25.28 7.96 33.83
N GLN A 277 -25.32 9.21 33.33
CA GLN A 277 -26.56 9.99 33.24
C GLN A 277 -27.55 9.37 32.24
N ARG A 278 -27.06 8.82 31.13
CA ARG A 278 -27.88 8.09 30.17
C ARG A 278 -28.57 6.89 30.82
N ARG A 279 -27.83 6.09 31.60
CA ARG A 279 -28.41 4.96 32.34
C ARG A 279 -29.48 5.40 33.34
N GLN A 280 -29.35 6.58 33.96
CA GLN A 280 -30.40 7.12 34.84
C GLN A 280 -31.69 7.44 34.06
N ILE A 281 -31.59 8.04 32.86
CA ILE A 281 -32.74 8.30 31.98
C ILE A 281 -33.39 6.97 31.56
N LEU A 282 -32.58 5.99 31.16
CA LEU A 282 -33.04 4.66 30.76
C LEU A 282 -33.72 3.89 31.90
N ASN A 283 -33.24 4.04 33.13
CA ASN A 283 -33.82 3.39 34.31
C ASN A 283 -34.97 4.19 34.96
N SER A 284 -35.27 5.39 34.47
CA SER A 284 -36.37 6.19 34.98
C SER A 284 -37.74 5.56 34.67
N SER A 285 -38.74 5.86 35.52
CA SER A 285 -40.12 5.38 35.37
C SER A 285 -40.89 6.05 34.22
N VAL A 286 -40.30 7.05 33.56
CA VAL A 286 -40.93 7.80 32.45
C VAL A 286 -40.73 7.01 31.16
N THR A 287 -41.77 6.38 30.61
CA THR A 287 -41.65 5.51 29.42
C THR A 287 -41.68 6.23 28.08
N ILE A 288 -42.07 7.50 28.03
CA ILE A 288 -42.25 8.27 26.78
C ILE A 288 -41.19 9.37 26.71
N GLY A 289 -40.48 9.47 25.58
CA GLY A 289 -39.56 10.59 25.30
C GLY A 289 -38.12 10.39 25.78
N LYS A 290 -37.75 9.18 26.24
CA LYS A 290 -36.37 8.87 26.67
C LYS A 290 -35.35 9.14 25.58
N GLU A 291 -35.65 8.77 24.34
CA GLU A 291 -34.77 8.98 23.18
C GLU A 291 -34.49 10.47 22.94
N TYR A 292 -35.51 11.31 23.15
CA TYR A 292 -35.37 12.77 23.03
C TYR A 292 -34.51 13.34 24.17
N GLU A 293 -34.69 12.86 25.41
CA GLU A 293 -33.86 13.27 26.54
C GLU A 293 -32.40 12.82 26.37
N ILE A 294 -32.15 11.62 25.88
CA ILE A 294 -30.81 11.11 25.58
C ILE A 294 -30.15 11.92 24.45
N ALA A 295 -30.91 12.31 23.42
CA ALA A 295 -30.40 13.18 22.37
C ALA A 295 -29.98 14.56 22.91
N ARG A 296 -30.81 15.18 23.75
CA ARG A 296 -30.46 16.45 24.42
C ARG A 296 -29.27 16.31 25.38
N LEU A 297 -29.17 15.19 26.09
CA LEU A 297 -28.02 14.88 26.94
C LEU A 297 -26.74 14.74 26.10
N ARG A 298 -26.83 14.14 24.91
CA ARG A 298 -25.69 14.03 23.99
C ARG A 298 -25.23 15.40 23.50
N GLU A 299 -26.16 16.26 23.11
CA GLU A 299 -25.87 17.64 22.68
C GLU A 299 -25.25 18.49 23.79
N SER A 300 -25.59 18.24 25.06
CA SER A 300 -25.02 19.00 26.18
C SER A 300 -23.60 18.57 26.55
N PHE A 301 -23.24 17.32 26.24
CA PHE A 301 -21.89 16.81 26.47
C PHE A 301 -21.00 17.01 25.24
N PHE A 302 -21.45 16.68 24.03
CA PHE A 302 -20.57 16.50 22.89
C PHE A 302 -20.93 17.40 21.71
N GLU A 303 -19.89 17.86 21.00
CA GLU A 303 -20.06 18.57 19.74
C GLU A 303 -20.68 17.67 18.68
N PRO A 304 -21.41 18.22 17.70
CA PRO A 304 -22.07 17.43 16.65
C PRO A 304 -21.14 16.47 15.89
N SER A 305 -19.86 16.84 15.73
CA SER A 305 -18.85 15.99 15.08
C SER A 305 -18.62 14.65 15.80
N ASP A 306 -18.80 14.62 17.12
CA ASP A 306 -18.50 13.45 17.95
C ASP A 306 -19.72 12.53 18.10
N HIS A 307 -20.92 12.97 17.72
CA HIS A 307 -22.17 12.24 18.00
C HIS A 307 -22.18 10.83 17.42
N ARG A 308 -21.63 10.62 16.22
CA ARG A 308 -21.54 9.27 15.63
C ARG A 308 -20.69 8.33 16.48
N ARG A 309 -19.54 8.80 16.99
CA ARG A 309 -18.67 8.03 17.89
C ARG A 309 -19.39 7.70 19.19
N ILE A 310 -20.09 8.68 19.77
CA ILE A 310 -20.82 8.48 21.03
C ILE A 310 -21.98 7.50 20.86
N MET A 311 -22.75 7.59 19.78
CA MET A 311 -23.83 6.63 19.49
C MET A 311 -23.32 5.19 19.33
N SER A 312 -22.12 5.00 18.75
CA SER A 312 -21.48 3.68 18.72
C SER A 312 -21.12 3.18 20.11
N LEU A 313 -20.60 4.04 20.99
CA LEU A 313 -20.28 3.67 22.37
C LEU A 313 -21.54 3.36 23.20
N GLU A 314 -22.63 4.10 23.00
CA GLU A 314 -23.93 3.79 23.60
C GLU A 314 -24.41 2.39 23.20
N SER A 315 -24.24 2.02 21.92
CA SER A 315 -24.63 0.69 21.43
C SER A 315 -23.81 -0.43 22.08
N ILE A 316 -22.57 -0.15 22.49
CA ILE A 316 -21.70 -1.10 23.20
C ILE A 316 -22.07 -1.17 24.70
N ASP A 317 -22.41 -0.05 25.33
CA ASP A 317 -22.86 0.02 26.73
C ASP A 317 -24.19 -0.73 26.96
N ASP A 318 -25.00 -0.89 25.89
CA ASP A 318 -26.29 -1.58 25.91
C ASP A 318 -26.20 -3.11 25.69
N LEU A 319 -25.03 -3.65 25.34
CA LEU A 319 -24.79 -5.10 25.11
C LEU A 319 -24.63 -5.88 26.43
#